data_AF-A0AAV1ZQ95-F1
#
_entry.id   AF-A0AAV1ZQ95-F1
#
_cell.length_a   1.000
_cell.length_b   1.000
_cell.length_c   1.000
_cell.angle_alpha   90.00
_cell.angle_beta   90.00
_cell.angle_gamma   90.00
#
_symmetry.space_group_name_H-M   'P 1'
#
loop_
_entity.id
_entity.type
_entity.pdbx_description
1 polymer ?
#
loop_
_entity_poly.entity_id
_entity_poly.type
_entity_poly.pdbx_seq_one_letter_code
_entity_poly.pdbx_strand_id
1 'polypeptide(L)'
;MATNEERSEIVESNFEWFQILGRLGVVAAGYPLDYVKVLIQIGHEPIAPVPCRTMFGRPALALPGAFTYMKHIKKVNGFWGLYTGLSPRLASNFLNLSTYLIVEEKLPNIIDESLLGKPESELTDEQKLIVHANELVKSSAARVIAIIVSHPFHVITIRTIAQFVGKEEKYIGIFGSLGEIYNTEGILGFYRGVIPRIIGELLTAWAATTASVLINTYLIEEESLKGYVKASMNPCQGNIFFKYLASAFFYPFQVVTHVMIVNNWS
;
A
#
# COMPACT_ATOMS: atom_id res chain seq x y z
N MET A 1 -7.05 -8.99 -41.13
CA MET A 1 -6.77 -10.14 -40.25
C MET A 1 -5.67 -9.67 -39.33
N ALA A 2 -5.98 -9.35 -38.08
CA ALA A 2 -4.95 -9.03 -37.09
C ALA A 2 -4.04 -10.25 -36.95
N THR A 3 -2.72 -10.03 -36.95
CA THR A 3 -1.73 -11.11 -36.81
C THR A 3 -1.83 -11.70 -35.40
N ASN A 4 -1.41 -12.96 -35.21
CA ASN A 4 -1.49 -13.62 -33.90
C ASN A 4 -0.75 -12.85 -32.79
N GLU A 5 0.27 -12.05 -33.14
CA GLU A 5 1.00 -11.13 -32.25
C GLU A 5 0.14 -9.95 -31.76
N GLU A 6 -0.57 -9.25 -32.66
CA GLU A 6 -1.49 -8.17 -32.27
C GLU A 6 -2.61 -8.71 -31.37
N ARG A 7 -3.04 -9.95 -31.62
CA ARG A 7 -4.06 -10.60 -30.80
C ARG A 7 -3.54 -10.96 -29.41
N SER A 8 -2.27 -11.38 -29.26
CA SER A 8 -1.66 -11.62 -27.95
C SER A 8 -1.43 -10.33 -27.18
N GLU A 9 -0.96 -9.27 -27.82
CA GLU A 9 -0.75 -7.95 -27.16
C GLU A 9 -2.07 -7.35 -26.66
N ILE A 10 -3.14 -7.45 -27.45
CA ILE A 10 -4.48 -6.98 -27.04
C ILE A 10 -5.01 -7.81 -25.86
N VAL A 11 -4.79 -9.13 -25.85
CA VAL A 11 -5.25 -9.99 -24.74
C VAL A 11 -4.45 -9.71 -23.46
N GLU A 12 -3.14 -9.51 -23.57
CA GLU A 12 -2.25 -9.18 -22.45
C GLU A 12 -2.59 -7.81 -21.87
N SER A 13 -2.75 -6.79 -22.72
CA SER A 13 -3.20 -5.46 -22.31
C SER A 13 -4.56 -5.50 -21.60
N ASN A 14 -5.56 -6.21 -22.15
CA ASN A 14 -6.88 -6.33 -21.53
C ASN A 14 -6.81 -7.05 -20.17
N PHE A 15 -5.93 -8.03 -20.04
CA PHE A 15 -5.72 -8.75 -18.79
C PHE A 15 -5.08 -7.86 -17.71
N GLU A 16 -4.11 -7.02 -18.07
CA GLU A 16 -3.52 -6.03 -17.18
C GLU A 16 -4.56 -5.00 -16.70
N TRP A 17 -5.37 -4.46 -17.61
CA TRP A 17 -6.45 -3.54 -17.25
C TRP A 17 -7.46 -4.18 -16.30
N PHE A 18 -7.81 -5.44 -16.52
CA PHE A 18 -8.72 -6.17 -15.62
C PHE A 18 -8.11 -6.35 -14.23
N GLN A 19 -6.81 -6.64 -14.13
CA GLN A 19 -6.13 -6.72 -12.84
C GLN A 19 -6.07 -5.37 -12.11
N ILE A 20 -5.78 -4.29 -12.83
CA ILE A 20 -5.76 -2.93 -12.28
C ILE A 20 -7.16 -2.56 -11.77
N LEU A 21 -8.19 -2.76 -12.59
CA LEU A 21 -9.59 -2.50 -12.22
C LEU A 21 -10.04 -3.36 -11.04
N GLY A 22 -9.66 -4.63 -11.01
CA GLY A 22 -9.93 -5.52 -9.87
C GLY A 22 -9.30 -5.01 -8.57
N ARG A 23 -8.03 -4.59 -8.61
CA ARG A 23 -7.34 -4.01 -7.44
C ARG A 23 -8.00 -2.71 -6.97
N LEU A 24 -8.33 -1.81 -7.90
CA LEU A 24 -9.04 -0.56 -7.58
C LEU A 24 -10.44 -0.84 -7.01
N GLY A 25 -11.14 -1.85 -7.52
CA GLY A 25 -12.44 -2.31 -7.01
C GLY A 25 -12.36 -2.84 -5.58
N VAL A 26 -11.34 -3.64 -5.26
CA VAL A 26 -11.09 -4.12 -3.88
C VAL A 26 -10.80 -2.95 -2.94
N VAL A 27 -9.99 -1.98 -3.37
CA VAL A 27 -9.71 -0.77 -2.58
C VAL A 27 -10.98 0.04 -2.35
N ALA A 28 -11.80 0.24 -3.38
CA ALA A 28 -13.05 0.98 -3.27
C ALA A 28 -14.03 0.26 -2.32
N ALA A 29 -14.15 -1.06 -2.40
CA ALA A 29 -15.00 -1.85 -1.51
C ALA A 29 -14.53 -1.78 -0.05
N GLY A 30 -13.22 -1.85 0.19
CA GLY A 30 -12.61 -1.75 1.52
C GLY A 30 -12.48 -0.33 2.07
N TYR A 31 -12.78 0.69 1.26
CA TYR A 31 -12.51 2.10 1.60
C TYR A 31 -13.16 2.57 2.90
N PRO A 32 -14.42 2.21 3.26
CA PRO A 32 -15.00 2.64 4.53
C PRO A 32 -14.21 2.19 5.77
N LEU A 33 -13.55 1.03 5.71
CA LEU A 33 -12.69 0.55 6.79
C LEU A 33 -11.36 1.31 6.81
N ASP A 34 -10.77 1.55 5.64
CA ASP A 34 -9.57 2.38 5.49
C ASP A 34 -9.82 3.81 6.02
N TYR A 35 -10.98 4.39 5.73
CA TYR A 35 -11.38 5.72 6.20
C TYR A 35 -11.40 5.79 7.73
N VAL A 36 -12.10 4.85 8.38
CA VAL A 36 -12.16 4.76 9.84
C VAL A 36 -10.78 4.51 10.44
N LYS A 37 -9.99 3.62 9.83
CA LYS A 37 -8.62 3.32 10.25
C LYS A 37 -7.77 4.58 10.24
N VAL A 38 -7.80 5.38 9.17
CA VAL A 38 -7.05 6.64 9.08
C VAL A 38 -7.50 7.62 10.16
N LEU A 39 -8.80 7.77 10.40
CA LEU A 39 -9.32 8.63 11.47
C LEU A 39 -8.83 8.22 12.86
N ILE A 40 -8.80 6.91 13.15
CA ILE A 40 -8.26 6.39 14.40
C ILE A 40 -6.75 6.66 14.49
N GLN A 41 -6.00 6.49 13.40
CA GLN A 41 -4.54 6.73 13.37
C GLN A 41 -4.16 8.18 13.65
N ILE A 42 -4.98 9.14 13.21
CA ILE A 42 -4.75 10.57 13.47
C ILE A 42 -5.28 11.02 14.84
N GLY A 43 -5.82 10.09 15.64
CA GLY A 43 -6.27 10.34 17.02
C GLY A 43 -7.66 10.93 17.14
N HIS A 44 -8.55 10.75 16.15
CA HIS A 44 -9.92 11.25 16.24
C HIS A 44 -10.80 10.36 17.12
N GLU A 45 -11.22 10.88 18.28
CA GLU A 45 -12.04 10.16 19.26
C GLU A 45 -13.40 10.85 19.57
N PRO A 46 -14.41 10.73 18.69
CA PRO A 46 -15.72 11.38 18.87
C PRO A 46 -16.65 10.69 19.88
N ILE A 47 -16.40 9.43 20.26
CA ILE A 47 -17.28 8.65 21.13
C ILE A 47 -16.53 8.30 22.42
N ALA A 48 -17.12 8.62 23.57
CA ALA A 48 -16.54 8.32 24.87
C ALA A 48 -16.34 6.80 25.08
N PRO A 49 -15.27 6.39 25.78
CA PRO A 49 -14.99 4.98 26.01
C PRO A 49 -16.00 4.37 26.99
N VAL A 50 -16.37 3.12 26.75
CA VAL A 50 -17.40 2.41 27.50
C VAL A 50 -16.74 1.48 28.52
N PRO A 51 -17.21 1.42 29.79
CA PRO A 51 -16.68 0.47 30.75
C PRO A 51 -16.86 -0.98 30.27
N CYS A 52 -15.78 -1.74 30.32
CA CYS A 52 -15.63 -3.10 29.84
C CYS A 52 -14.81 -3.92 30.86
N ARG A 53 -14.85 -5.25 30.75
CA ARG A 53 -13.96 -6.15 31.49
C ARG A 53 -12.94 -6.75 30.53
N THR A 54 -11.66 -6.73 30.91
CA THR A 54 -10.61 -7.39 30.13
C THR A 54 -10.81 -8.92 30.13
N MET A 55 -10.07 -9.64 29.28
CA MET A 55 -10.01 -11.11 29.29
C MET A 55 -9.67 -11.70 30.67
N PHE A 56 -9.04 -10.91 31.55
CA PHE A 56 -8.68 -11.27 32.93
C PHE A 56 -9.63 -10.66 33.98
N GLY A 57 -10.82 -10.22 33.59
CA GLY A 57 -11.86 -9.73 34.48
C GLY A 57 -11.61 -8.36 35.13
N ARG A 58 -10.52 -7.66 34.77
CA ARG A 58 -10.21 -6.34 35.32
C ARG A 58 -11.10 -5.27 34.68
N PRO A 59 -11.60 -4.28 35.44
CA PRO A 59 -12.32 -3.15 34.86
C PRO A 59 -11.38 -2.35 33.96
N ALA A 60 -11.83 -2.07 32.73
CA ALA A 60 -11.11 -1.27 31.75
C ALA A 60 -12.09 -0.41 30.96
N LEU A 61 -11.58 0.63 30.31
CA LEU A 61 -12.34 1.46 29.39
C LEU A 61 -12.06 0.98 27.97
N ALA A 62 -13.07 0.48 27.26
CA ALA A 62 -12.93 0.02 25.88
C ALA A 62 -13.33 1.15 24.92
N LEU A 63 -12.44 1.42 23.96
CA LEU A 63 -12.76 2.28 22.83
C LEU A 63 -13.78 1.59 21.90
N PRO A 64 -14.67 2.35 21.25
CA PRO A 64 -15.62 1.78 20.31
C PRO A 64 -14.91 1.11 19.14
N GLY A 65 -15.39 -0.05 18.71
CA GLY A 65 -14.84 -0.75 17.55
C GLY A 65 -15.00 0.05 16.25
N ALA A 66 -14.21 -0.32 15.23
CA ALA A 66 -14.20 0.36 13.92
C ALA A 66 -15.59 0.41 13.26
N PHE A 67 -16.42 -0.64 13.41
CA PHE A 67 -17.78 -0.68 12.87
C PHE A 67 -18.73 0.30 13.59
N THR A 68 -18.54 0.52 14.89
CA THR A 68 -19.30 1.51 15.66
C THR A 68 -18.93 2.92 15.19
N TYR A 69 -17.64 3.18 14.98
CA TYR A 69 -17.16 4.42 14.35
C TYR A 69 -17.77 4.64 12.96
N MET A 70 -17.74 3.62 12.11
CA MET A 70 -18.32 3.68 10.77
C MET A 70 -19.82 4.02 10.82
N LYS A 71 -20.57 3.40 11.74
CA LYS A 71 -22.00 3.69 11.95
C LYS A 71 -22.22 5.12 12.42
N HIS A 72 -21.34 5.64 13.27
CA HIS A 72 -21.37 7.03 13.72
C HIS A 72 -21.13 7.99 12.55
N ILE A 73 -20.08 7.79 11.75
CA ILE A 73 -19.77 8.61 10.57
C ILE A 73 -20.94 8.59 9.57
N LYS A 74 -21.52 7.41 9.31
CA LYS A 74 -22.71 7.28 8.45
C LYS A 74 -23.91 8.09 8.97
N LYS A 75 -24.05 8.22 10.29
CA LYS A 75 -25.12 9.01 10.91
C LYS A 75 -24.86 10.52 10.77
N VAL A 76 -23.59 10.95 10.78
CA VAL A 76 -23.22 12.38 10.71
C VAL A 76 -23.17 12.88 9.25
N ASN A 77 -22.45 12.19 8.36
CA ASN A 77 -22.21 12.65 6.97
C ASN A 77 -22.95 11.83 5.91
N GLY A 78 -23.85 10.92 6.32
CA GLY A 78 -24.55 10.02 5.42
C GLY A 78 -23.66 8.89 4.88
N PHE A 79 -24.22 8.07 4.00
CA PHE A 79 -23.52 6.91 3.44
C PHE A 79 -22.34 7.30 2.55
N TRP A 80 -22.51 8.33 1.71
CA TRP A 80 -21.48 8.82 0.80
C TRP A 80 -20.31 9.49 1.52
N GLY A 81 -20.52 10.00 2.75
CA GLY A 81 -19.44 10.55 3.57
C GLY A 81 -18.36 9.53 3.93
N LEU A 82 -18.67 8.22 3.94
CA LEU A 82 -17.68 7.16 4.14
C LEU A 82 -16.70 7.03 2.97
N TYR A 83 -17.04 7.59 1.81
CA TYR A 83 -16.24 7.58 0.60
C TYR A 83 -15.52 8.92 0.34
N THR A 84 -15.56 9.83 1.30
CA THR A 84 -14.82 11.09 1.24
C THR A 84 -13.32 10.82 1.12
N GLY A 85 -12.67 11.37 0.08
CA GLY A 85 -11.26 11.12 -0.24
C GLY A 85 -11.00 9.88 -1.11
N LEU A 86 -12.04 9.16 -1.56
CA LEU A 86 -11.84 7.98 -2.42
C LEU A 86 -11.19 8.36 -3.76
N SER A 87 -11.56 9.49 -4.37
CA SER A 87 -11.02 9.90 -5.67
C SER A 87 -9.49 10.12 -5.65
N PRO A 88 -8.89 10.93 -4.73
CA PRO A 88 -7.44 11.03 -4.65
C PRO A 88 -6.79 9.70 -4.24
N ARG A 89 -7.48 8.83 -3.48
CA ARG A 89 -6.95 7.50 -3.11
C ARG A 89 -6.80 6.60 -4.32
N LEU A 90 -7.82 6.53 -5.17
CA LEU A 90 -7.79 5.73 -6.40
C LEU A 90 -6.75 6.28 -7.37
N ALA A 91 -6.66 7.61 -7.53
CA ALA A 91 -5.63 8.24 -8.34
C ALA A 91 -4.21 7.93 -7.82
N SER A 92 -4.00 8.00 -6.50
CA SER A 92 -2.70 7.66 -5.88
C SER A 92 -2.32 6.20 -6.15
N ASN A 93 -3.24 5.26 -5.97
CA ASN A 93 -2.98 3.84 -6.22
C ASN A 93 -2.74 3.52 -7.70
N PHE A 94 -3.50 4.14 -8.60
CA PHE A 94 -3.30 4.02 -10.03
C PHE A 94 -1.91 4.52 -10.43
N LEU A 95 -1.55 5.75 -10.03
CA LEU A 95 -0.24 6.32 -10.29
C LEU A 95 0.90 5.48 -9.69
N ASN A 96 0.71 4.95 -8.48
CA ASN A 96 1.69 4.09 -7.84
C ASN A 96 1.93 2.83 -8.68
N LEU A 97 0.86 2.14 -9.09
CA LEU A 97 0.96 0.91 -9.88
C LEU A 97 1.53 1.16 -11.27
N SER A 98 1.01 2.15 -12.00
CA SER A 98 1.50 2.49 -13.34
C SER A 98 2.96 2.92 -13.33
N THR A 99 3.37 3.76 -12.37
CA THR A 99 4.77 4.18 -12.25
C THR A 99 5.67 3.01 -11.92
N TYR A 100 5.23 2.12 -11.01
CA TYR A 100 5.99 0.94 -10.64
C TYR A 100 6.27 0.04 -11.86
N LEU A 101 5.26 -0.27 -12.66
CA LEU A 101 5.39 -1.12 -13.85
C LEU A 101 6.33 -0.50 -14.88
N ILE A 102 6.13 0.78 -15.21
CA ILE A 102 6.96 1.50 -16.19
C ILE A 102 8.43 1.57 -15.75
N VAL A 103 8.66 1.82 -14.45
CA VAL A 103 10.02 1.95 -13.92
C VAL A 103 10.70 0.60 -13.82
N GLU A 104 9.96 -0.46 -13.48
CA GLU A 104 10.47 -1.82 -13.43
C GLU A 104 10.87 -2.36 -14.82
N GLU A 105 10.08 -2.03 -15.85
CA GLU A 105 10.40 -2.33 -17.25
C GLU A 105 11.64 -1.57 -17.73
N LYS A 106 11.74 -0.28 -17.41
CA LYS A 106 12.85 0.58 -17.85
C LYS A 106 14.14 0.40 -17.07
N LEU A 107 14.10 -0.13 -15.86
CA LEU A 107 15.33 -0.34 -15.10
C LEU A 107 16.15 -1.45 -15.77
N PRO A 108 17.42 -1.18 -16.15
CA PRO A 108 18.28 -2.21 -16.70
C PRO A 108 18.41 -3.34 -15.69
N ASN A 109 18.41 -4.57 -16.19
CA ASN A 109 18.71 -5.72 -15.34
C ASN A 109 20.16 -5.57 -14.87
N ILE A 110 20.34 -5.46 -13.56
CA ILE A 110 21.67 -5.37 -12.91
C ILE A 110 22.37 -6.75 -12.97
N ILE A 111 21.64 -7.80 -13.32
CA ILE A 111 22.09 -9.19 -13.40
C ILE A 111 22.63 -9.47 -14.80
N ASP A 112 23.73 -10.23 -14.87
CA ASP A 112 24.24 -10.78 -16.14
C ASP A 112 23.16 -11.59 -16.86
N GLU A 113 22.96 -11.32 -18.14
CA GLU A 113 22.00 -12.01 -19.03
C GLU A 113 22.17 -13.54 -19.02
N SER A 114 23.38 -14.01 -18.70
CA SER A 114 23.74 -15.42 -18.56
C SER A 114 23.14 -16.15 -17.34
N LEU A 115 22.70 -15.42 -16.31
CA LEU A 115 22.07 -15.96 -15.09
C LEU A 115 20.54 -15.97 -15.20
N LEU A 116 19.98 -15.07 -16.02
CA LEU A 116 18.53 -14.86 -16.17
C LEU A 116 17.85 -15.99 -16.97
N GLY A 117 18.62 -16.70 -17.80
CA GLY A 117 18.13 -17.81 -18.65
C GLY A 117 18.29 -19.21 -18.06
N LYS A 118 18.87 -19.37 -16.86
CA LYS A 118 19.06 -20.69 -16.23
C LYS A 118 17.87 -21.05 -15.34
N PRO A 119 17.31 -22.28 -15.43
CA PRO A 119 16.25 -22.71 -14.54
C PRO A 119 16.76 -22.70 -13.08
N GLU A 120 15.89 -22.28 -12.16
CA GLU A 120 16.20 -22.12 -10.72
C GLU A 120 16.79 -23.38 -10.06
N SER A 121 16.58 -24.55 -10.67
CA SER A 121 17.13 -25.85 -10.26
C SER A 121 18.62 -26.04 -10.55
N GLU A 122 19.21 -25.29 -11.48
CA GLU A 122 20.63 -25.41 -11.88
C GLU A 122 21.57 -24.40 -11.19
N LEU A 123 21.00 -23.44 -10.45
CA LEU A 123 21.76 -22.40 -9.75
C LEU A 123 22.27 -22.90 -8.40
N THR A 124 23.54 -22.63 -8.12
CA THR A 124 24.13 -22.81 -6.78
C THR A 124 23.39 -21.91 -5.77
N ASP A 125 23.31 -22.33 -4.50
CA ASP A 125 22.59 -21.56 -3.46
C ASP A 125 23.14 -20.13 -3.31
N GLU A 126 24.44 -19.94 -3.51
CA GLU A 126 25.07 -18.61 -3.55
C GLU A 126 24.57 -17.76 -4.74
N GLN A 127 24.38 -18.37 -5.90
CA GLN A 127 23.88 -17.68 -7.10
C GLN A 127 22.41 -17.28 -6.95
N LYS A 128 21.58 -18.14 -6.33
CA LYS A 128 20.18 -17.81 -6.01
C LYS A 128 20.07 -16.59 -5.10
N LEU A 129 20.92 -16.51 -4.08
CA LEU A 129 20.94 -15.36 -3.16
C LEU A 129 21.32 -14.06 -3.88
N ILE A 130 22.32 -14.10 -4.77
CA ILE A 130 22.75 -12.92 -5.55
C ILE A 130 21.64 -12.46 -6.51
N VAL A 131 20.98 -13.39 -7.19
CA VAL A 131 19.84 -13.08 -8.08
C VAL A 131 18.71 -12.42 -7.30
N HIS A 132 18.28 -13.02 -6.18
CA HIS A 132 17.23 -12.45 -5.35
C HIS A 132 17.61 -11.09 -4.75
N ALA A 133 18.84 -10.91 -4.28
CA ALA A 133 19.30 -9.63 -3.74
C ALA A 133 19.23 -8.52 -4.81
N ASN A 134 19.63 -8.82 -6.05
CA ASN A 134 19.58 -7.86 -7.15
C ASN A 134 18.14 -7.53 -7.57
N GLU A 135 17.26 -8.53 -7.64
CA GLU A 135 15.82 -8.32 -7.89
C GLU A 135 15.19 -7.44 -6.81
N LEU A 136 15.58 -7.63 -5.54
CA LEU A 136 15.14 -6.79 -4.42
C LEU A 136 15.62 -5.36 -4.56
N VAL A 137 16.87 -5.13 -4.96
CA VAL A 137 17.40 -3.77 -5.18
C VAL A 137 16.65 -3.08 -6.32
N LYS A 138 16.46 -3.75 -7.47
CA LYS A 138 15.72 -3.22 -8.62
C LYS A 138 14.27 -2.88 -8.25
N SER A 139 13.55 -3.81 -7.63
CA SER A 139 12.15 -3.59 -7.22
C SER A 139 12.02 -2.52 -6.13
N SER A 140 12.99 -2.40 -5.21
CA SER A 140 13.02 -1.35 -4.21
C SER A 140 13.19 0.04 -4.84
N ALA A 141 14.10 0.18 -5.81
CA ALA A 141 14.29 1.44 -6.53
C ALA A 141 13.02 1.86 -7.29
N ALA A 142 12.38 0.91 -7.99
CA ALA A 142 11.12 1.16 -8.68
C ALA A 142 10.01 1.58 -7.70
N ARG A 143 9.94 0.94 -6.53
CA ARG A 143 8.97 1.26 -5.49
C ARG A 143 9.17 2.65 -4.90
N VAL A 144 10.41 3.06 -4.64
CA VAL A 144 10.71 4.42 -4.15
C VAL A 144 10.23 5.48 -5.14
N ILE A 145 10.52 5.31 -6.44
CA ILE A 145 10.09 6.23 -7.48
C ILE A 145 8.55 6.27 -7.55
N ALA A 146 7.89 5.12 -7.52
CA ALA A 146 6.44 5.01 -7.50
C ALA A 146 5.81 5.71 -6.29
N ILE A 147 6.42 5.59 -5.10
CA ILE A 147 5.97 6.30 -3.90
C ILE A 147 6.11 7.80 -4.13
N ILE A 148 7.27 8.30 -4.56
CA ILE A 148 7.50 9.75 -4.78
C ILE A 148 6.47 10.36 -5.73
N VAL A 149 6.14 9.68 -6.83
CA VAL A 149 5.15 10.16 -7.82
C VAL A 149 3.72 10.10 -7.28
N SER A 150 3.37 9.05 -6.54
CA SER A 150 2.01 8.84 -6.02
C SER A 150 1.72 9.57 -4.69
N HIS A 151 2.77 10.06 -4.02
CA HIS A 151 2.67 10.61 -2.66
C HIS A 151 1.85 11.90 -2.55
N PRO A 152 1.92 12.88 -3.48
CA PRO A 152 1.06 14.07 -3.41
C PRO A 152 -0.44 13.75 -3.34
N PHE A 153 -0.91 12.77 -4.12
CA PHE A 153 -2.31 12.31 -4.08
C PHE A 153 -2.65 11.57 -2.78
N HIS A 154 -1.68 10.87 -2.21
CA HIS A 154 -1.83 10.25 -0.90
C HIS A 154 -1.98 11.31 0.20
N VAL A 155 -1.18 12.37 0.18
CA VAL A 155 -1.29 13.50 1.10
C VAL A 155 -2.68 14.14 1.03
N ILE A 156 -3.16 14.42 -0.18
CA ILE A 156 -4.51 14.95 -0.40
C ILE A 156 -5.55 14.03 0.24
N THR A 157 -5.48 12.72 -0.02
CA THR A 157 -6.40 11.74 0.56
C THR A 157 -6.46 11.85 2.08
N ILE A 158 -5.31 11.79 2.75
CA ILE A 158 -5.26 11.80 4.22
C ILE A 158 -5.79 13.13 4.78
N ARG A 159 -5.51 14.26 4.13
CA ARG A 159 -6.04 15.58 4.54
C ARG A 159 -7.54 15.71 4.30
N THR A 160 -8.04 15.20 3.18
CA THR A 160 -9.47 15.11 2.90
C THR A 160 -10.20 14.21 3.91
N ILE A 161 -9.55 13.18 4.46
CA ILE A 161 -10.09 12.38 5.57
C ILE A 161 -10.05 13.18 6.88
N ALA A 162 -8.91 13.80 7.19
CA ALA A 162 -8.70 14.55 8.42
C ALA A 162 -9.64 15.77 8.57
N GLN A 163 -10.12 16.35 7.46
CA GLN A 163 -11.08 17.47 7.51
C GLN A 163 -12.38 17.11 8.26
N PHE A 164 -12.75 15.83 8.31
CA PHE A 164 -13.89 15.33 9.09
C PHE A 164 -13.73 15.63 10.59
N VAL A 165 -12.50 15.58 11.09
CA VAL A 165 -12.18 15.84 12.51
C VAL A 165 -12.43 17.30 12.85
N GLY A 166 -11.94 18.22 12.01
CA GLY A 166 -12.06 19.66 12.22
C GLY A 166 -13.42 20.25 11.82
N LYS A 167 -14.30 19.45 11.21
CA LYS A 167 -15.51 19.92 10.52
C LYS A 167 -15.21 21.05 9.52
N GLU A 168 -14.05 20.95 8.86
CA GLU A 168 -13.60 21.91 7.87
C GLU A 168 -14.03 21.44 6.47
N GLU A 169 -14.44 22.37 5.60
CA GLU A 169 -14.78 22.10 4.20
C GLU A 169 -13.71 22.63 3.24
N LYS A 170 -12.43 22.57 3.64
CA LYS A 170 -11.32 23.14 2.85
C LYS A 170 -10.94 22.28 1.64
N TYR A 171 -11.10 20.96 1.72
CA TYR A 171 -10.58 20.03 0.70
C TYR A 171 -11.71 19.48 -0.17
N ILE A 172 -12.12 20.26 -1.16
CA ILE A 172 -13.17 19.90 -2.13
C ILE A 172 -12.54 19.47 -3.46
N GLY A 173 -12.63 18.17 -3.75
CA GLY A 173 -12.08 17.58 -4.97
C GLY A 173 -10.55 17.58 -5.01
N ILE A 174 -9.98 16.98 -6.06
CA ILE A 174 -8.53 16.83 -6.20
C ILE A 174 -7.86 18.18 -6.50
N PHE A 175 -8.38 18.93 -7.47
CA PHE A 175 -7.79 20.19 -7.92
C PHE A 175 -7.92 21.32 -6.88
N GLY A 176 -9.07 21.40 -6.18
CA GLY A 176 -9.24 22.35 -5.08
C GLY A 176 -8.25 22.07 -3.94
N SER A 177 -8.10 20.80 -3.58
CA SER A 177 -7.14 20.38 -2.56
C SER A 177 -5.68 20.64 -2.97
N LEU A 178 -5.33 20.43 -4.25
CA LEU A 178 -4.01 20.78 -4.77
C LEU A 178 -3.72 22.28 -4.63
N GLY A 179 -4.65 23.13 -5.05
CA GLY A 179 -4.49 24.59 -4.95
C GLY A 179 -4.35 25.05 -3.50
N GLU A 180 -5.16 24.51 -2.60
CA GLU A 180 -5.14 24.87 -1.18
C GLU A 180 -3.80 24.51 -0.51
N ILE A 181 -3.30 23.29 -0.75
CA ILE A 181 -2.01 22.86 -0.18
C ILE A 181 -0.86 23.70 -0.76
N TYR A 182 -0.89 23.98 -2.06
CA TYR A 182 0.14 24.78 -2.70
C TYR A 182 0.17 26.22 -2.17
N ASN A 183 -1.00 26.83 -1.95
CA ASN A 183 -1.09 28.20 -1.45
C ASN A 183 -0.73 28.32 0.04
N THR A 184 -1.04 27.32 0.86
CA THR A 184 -0.83 27.35 2.31
C THR A 184 0.57 26.90 2.74
N GLU A 185 1.13 25.88 2.08
CA GLU A 185 2.36 25.21 2.50
C GLU A 185 3.40 25.08 1.39
N GLY A 186 3.04 25.44 0.16
CA GLY A 186 3.90 25.26 -1.01
C GLY A 186 4.13 23.80 -1.37
N ILE A 187 5.22 23.56 -2.11
CA ILE A 187 5.51 22.22 -2.65
C ILE A 187 5.89 21.20 -1.56
N LEU A 188 6.45 21.67 -0.44
CA LEU A 188 6.85 20.82 0.68
C LEU A 188 5.65 20.18 1.38
N GLY A 189 4.48 20.82 1.33
CA GLY A 189 3.23 20.27 1.87
C GLY A 189 2.86 18.92 1.24
N PHE A 190 3.14 18.73 -0.05
CA PHE A 190 2.84 17.48 -0.77
C PHE A 190 3.76 16.32 -0.42
N TYR A 191 4.90 16.56 0.23
CA TYR A 191 5.90 15.55 0.57
C TYR A 191 6.00 15.27 2.07
N ARG A 192 5.02 15.75 2.86
CA ARG A 192 4.96 15.48 4.30
C ARG A 192 4.75 14.00 4.58
N GLY A 193 5.60 13.42 5.42
CA GLY A 193 5.52 12.01 5.78
C GLY A 193 6.03 11.05 4.69
N VAL A 194 6.67 11.53 3.62
CA VAL A 194 7.23 10.64 2.58
C VAL A 194 8.32 9.71 3.11
N ILE A 195 9.17 10.20 4.03
CA ILE A 195 10.28 9.44 4.61
C ILE A 195 9.80 8.21 5.39
N PRO A 196 8.93 8.33 6.43
CA PRO A 196 8.44 7.16 7.14
C PRO A 196 7.65 6.21 6.24
N ARG A 197 6.95 6.73 5.21
CA ARG A 197 6.26 5.89 4.23
C ARG A 197 7.23 5.02 3.43
N ILE A 198 8.28 5.61 2.88
CA ILE A 198 9.31 4.88 2.12
C ILE A 198 9.94 3.81 3.00
N ILE A 199 10.35 4.16 4.22
CA ILE A 199 10.98 3.22 5.16
C ILE A 199 10.02 2.05 5.47
N GLY A 200 8.76 2.34 5.81
CA GLY A 200 7.77 1.31 6.11
C GLY A 200 7.49 0.37 4.94
N GLU A 201 7.35 0.90 3.72
CA GLU A 201 7.10 0.09 2.52
C GLU A 201 8.31 -0.76 2.12
N LEU A 202 9.54 -0.23 2.23
CA LEU A 202 10.77 -0.98 1.94
C LEU A 202 11.02 -2.09 2.96
N LEU A 203 10.91 -1.78 4.25
CA LEU A 203 11.08 -2.77 5.31
C LEU A 203 10.04 -3.89 5.22
N THR A 204 8.79 -3.53 4.90
CA THR A 204 7.73 -4.53 4.66
C THR A 204 8.06 -5.43 3.48
N ALA A 205 8.51 -4.86 2.37
CA ALA A 205 8.89 -5.62 1.18
C ALA A 205 10.05 -6.58 1.48
N TRP A 206 11.14 -6.07 2.06
CA TRP A 206 12.32 -6.87 2.40
C TRP A 206 12.00 -7.98 3.39
N ALA A 207 11.26 -7.69 4.46
CA ALA A 207 10.87 -8.70 5.42
C ALA A 207 9.98 -9.78 4.80
N ALA A 208 9.04 -9.39 3.92
CA ALA A 208 8.16 -10.34 3.25
C ALA A 208 8.93 -11.25 2.29
N THR A 209 9.87 -10.71 1.51
CA THR A 209 10.66 -11.48 0.56
C THR A 209 11.68 -12.37 1.25
N THR A 210 12.35 -11.88 2.29
CA THR A 210 13.25 -12.71 3.10
C THR A 210 12.48 -13.84 3.80
N ALA A 211 11.30 -13.55 4.38
CA ALA A 211 10.46 -14.59 4.96
C ALA A 211 10.01 -15.63 3.93
N SER A 212 9.60 -15.19 2.73
CA SER A 212 9.27 -16.08 1.61
C SER A 212 10.43 -17.01 1.24
N VAL A 213 11.64 -16.48 1.12
CA VAL A 213 12.84 -17.26 0.78
C VAL A 213 13.20 -18.24 1.90
N LEU A 214 13.22 -17.79 3.16
CA LEU A 214 13.51 -18.64 4.30
C LEU A 214 12.52 -19.81 4.40
N ILE A 215 11.24 -19.55 4.18
CA ILE A 215 10.21 -20.58 4.28
C ILE A 215 10.28 -21.56 3.12
N ASN A 216 10.55 -21.07 1.91
CA ASN A 216 10.79 -21.92 0.74
C ASN A 216 12.04 -22.80 0.91
N THR A 217 13.08 -22.30 1.59
CA THR A 217 14.33 -23.04 1.79
C THR A 217 14.29 -23.99 2.99
N TYR A 218 13.65 -23.62 4.11
CA TYR A 218 13.74 -24.38 5.37
C TYR A 218 12.47 -25.15 5.77
N LEU A 219 11.27 -24.71 5.37
CA LEU A 219 10.02 -25.33 5.86
C LEU A 219 9.38 -26.27 4.85
N ILE A 220 9.70 -26.12 3.56
CA ILE A 220 9.04 -26.89 2.51
C ILE A 220 10.06 -27.86 1.92
N GLU A 221 9.97 -29.12 2.35
CA GLU A 221 10.70 -30.23 1.73
C GLU A 221 9.88 -30.84 0.56
N GLU A 222 8.55 -30.80 0.63
CA GLU A 222 7.66 -31.31 -0.43
C GLU A 222 7.60 -30.39 -1.66
N GLU A 223 7.84 -30.97 -2.84
CA GLU A 223 7.84 -30.27 -4.13
C GLU A 223 6.46 -29.68 -4.50
N SER A 224 5.37 -30.31 -4.06
CA SER A 224 3.99 -29.85 -4.27
C SER A 224 3.69 -28.52 -3.58
N LEU A 225 4.11 -28.36 -2.31
CA LEU A 225 3.94 -27.13 -1.53
C LEU A 225 4.85 -26.00 -2.03
N LYS A 226 6.04 -26.31 -2.56
CA LYS A 226 6.90 -25.31 -3.22
C LYS A 226 6.19 -24.70 -4.41
N GLY A 227 5.51 -25.51 -5.21
CA GLY A 227 4.69 -25.05 -6.33
C GLY A 227 3.60 -24.06 -5.91
N TYR A 228 2.87 -24.34 -4.81
CA TYR A 228 1.84 -23.43 -4.30
C TYR A 228 2.40 -22.12 -3.74
N VAL A 229 3.49 -22.19 -2.96
CA VAL A 229 4.10 -20.99 -2.38
C VAL A 229 4.72 -20.11 -3.46
N LYS A 230 5.37 -20.70 -4.47
CA LYS A 230 5.91 -19.99 -5.64
C LYS A 230 4.81 -19.44 -6.55
N ALA A 231 3.73 -20.19 -6.79
CA ALA A 231 2.58 -19.70 -7.58
C ALA A 231 1.86 -18.52 -6.91
N SER A 232 1.88 -18.47 -5.57
CA SER A 232 1.36 -17.33 -4.80
C SER A 232 2.41 -16.22 -4.57
N MET A 233 3.64 -16.38 -5.07
CA MET A 233 4.73 -15.43 -4.91
C MET A 233 4.84 -14.56 -6.15
N ASN A 234 4.67 -13.26 -5.98
CA ASN A 234 5.10 -12.33 -7.03
C ASN A 234 6.61 -12.13 -6.86
N PRO A 235 7.43 -12.27 -7.91
CA PRO A 235 8.89 -12.18 -7.81
C PRO A 235 9.34 -10.89 -7.11
N CYS A 236 8.59 -9.79 -7.28
CA CYS A 236 8.94 -8.49 -6.72
C CYS A 236 8.13 -8.07 -5.48
N GLN A 237 7.16 -8.88 -5.02
CA GLN A 237 6.35 -8.54 -3.82
C GLN A 237 6.29 -9.65 -2.77
N GLY A 238 6.94 -10.79 -3.02
CA GLY A 238 6.89 -11.96 -2.16
C GLY A 238 5.49 -12.59 -2.11
N ASN A 239 5.29 -13.47 -1.15
CA ASN A 239 3.99 -14.06 -0.89
C ASN A 239 3.06 -13.06 -0.18
N ILE A 240 1.80 -13.01 -0.63
CA ILE A 240 0.76 -12.12 -0.09
C ILE A 240 0.61 -12.26 1.45
N PHE A 241 0.68 -13.48 1.97
CA PHE A 241 0.58 -13.74 3.41
C PHE A 241 1.71 -13.08 4.21
N PHE A 242 2.97 -13.29 3.80
CA PHE A 242 4.11 -12.67 4.50
C PHE A 242 4.14 -11.16 4.34
N LYS A 243 3.67 -10.64 3.20
CA LYS A 243 3.48 -9.20 3.01
C LYS A 243 2.49 -8.62 4.02
N TYR A 244 1.35 -9.28 4.24
CA TYR A 244 0.40 -8.84 5.27
C TYR A 244 1.00 -8.90 6.68
N LEU A 245 1.68 -9.99 7.03
CA LEU A 245 2.33 -10.14 8.33
C LEU A 245 3.40 -9.05 8.57
N ALA A 246 4.27 -8.83 7.59
CA ALA A 246 5.28 -7.78 7.65
C ALA A 246 4.65 -6.38 7.76
N SER A 247 3.57 -6.13 7.02
CA SER A 247 2.85 -4.83 7.08
C SER A 247 2.22 -4.57 8.45
N ALA A 248 1.82 -5.62 9.17
CA ALA A 248 1.34 -5.49 10.54
C ALA A 248 2.47 -5.12 11.51
N PHE A 249 3.67 -5.68 11.31
CA PHE A 249 4.84 -5.36 12.13
C PHE A 249 5.33 -3.92 11.91
N PHE A 250 5.40 -3.48 10.65
CA PHE A 250 5.83 -2.12 10.28
C PHE A 250 4.69 -1.10 10.25
N TYR A 251 3.52 -1.46 10.76
CA TYR A 251 2.37 -0.57 10.89
C TYR A 251 2.67 0.77 11.59
N PRO A 252 3.53 0.84 12.63
CA PRO A 252 3.88 2.12 13.25
C PRO A 252 4.40 3.18 12.26
N PHE A 253 5.14 2.80 11.23
CA PHE A 253 5.61 3.74 10.20
C PHE A 253 4.46 4.34 9.39
N GLN A 254 3.42 3.55 9.13
CA GLN A 254 2.20 4.04 8.48
C GLN A 254 1.48 5.06 9.37
N VAL A 255 1.41 4.81 10.69
CA VAL A 255 0.80 5.75 11.64
C VAL A 255 1.57 7.07 11.67
N VAL A 256 2.90 7.01 11.81
CA VAL A 256 3.76 8.21 11.81
C VAL A 256 3.59 9.01 10.52
N THR A 257 3.50 8.32 9.37
CA THR A 257 3.22 8.96 8.07
C THR A 257 1.92 9.76 8.12
N HIS A 258 0.81 9.16 8.55
CA HIS A 258 -0.49 9.84 8.57
C HIS A 258 -0.50 11.01 9.54
N VAL A 259 0.09 10.86 10.73
CA VAL A 259 0.21 11.95 11.71
C VAL A 259 1.04 13.10 11.16
N MET A 260 2.18 12.83 10.50
CA MET A 260 3.02 13.87 9.89
C MET A 260 2.33 14.58 8.72
N ILE A 261 1.46 13.90 7.97
CA ILE A 261 0.69 14.52 6.88
C ILE A 261 -0.32 15.54 7.41
N VAL A 262 -0.95 15.23 8.54
CA VAL A 262 -1.98 16.07 9.18
C VAL A 262 -1.36 17.17 10.04
N ASN A 263 -0.18 16.96 10.59
CA ASN A 263 0.45 17.95 11.46
C ASN A 263 1.01 19.14 10.67
N ASN A 264 0.34 20.29 10.83
CA ASN A 264 0.83 21.57 10.35
C ASN A 264 1.80 22.12 11.40
N TRP A 265 3.11 22.01 11.15
CA TRP A 265 4.11 22.78 11.87
C TRP A 265 3.88 24.27 11.53
N SER A 266 3.13 24.96 12.39
CA SER A 266 3.17 26.41 12.56
C SER A 266 4.14 26.74 13.69
#